data_AF-A0A930DC57-F1
#
_entry.id   AF-A0A930DC57-F1
#
_cell.length_a   1.000
_cell.length_b   1.000
_cell.length_c   1.000
_cell.angle_alpha   90.00
_cell.angle_beta   90.00
_cell.angle_gamma   90.00
#
_symmetry.space_group_name_H-M   'P 1'
#
loop_
_entity.id
_entity.type
_entity.pdbx_description
1 polymer ?
#
loop_
_entity_poly.entity_id
_entity_poly.type
_entity_poly.pdbx_seq_one_letter_code
_entity_poly.pdbx_strand_id
1 'polypeptide(L)' 'MASSKEYLDFILEQLSELEEITYRSMMGEYIVYYRGKIVGGIYDDRFLVKSIKSAIAYMPNAKYELPYDG' A
#
# COMPACT_ATOMS: atom_id res chain seq x y z
N MET A 1 13.81 -3.00 4.19
CA MET A 1 13.83 -3.06 5.67
C MET A 1 12.44 -3.48 6.12
N ALA A 2 12.23 -4.03 7.33
CA ALA A 2 10.85 -4.26 7.78
C ALA A 2 10.16 -2.91 8.00
N SER A 3 8.93 -2.74 7.49
CA SER A 3 8.15 -1.53 7.76
C SER A 3 7.68 -1.47 9.20
N SER A 4 7.64 -0.25 9.73
CA SER A 4 7.20 0.03 11.09
C SER A 4 5.68 -0.16 11.23
N LYS A 5 5.24 -0.51 12.45
CA LYS A 5 3.80 -0.55 12.76
C LYS A 5 3.24 0.87 12.80
N GLU A 6 4.03 1.84 13.22
CA GLU A 6 3.68 3.26 13.25
C GLU A 6 3.35 3.79 11.86
N TYR A 7 4.14 3.42 10.83
CA TYR A 7 3.83 3.82 9.45
C TYR A 7 2.58 3.11 8.91
N LEU A 8 2.36 1.85 9.26
CA LEU A 8 1.09 1.16 8.95
C LEU A 8 -0.10 1.91 9.58
N ASP A 9 -0.03 2.22 10.87
CA ASP A 9 -1.10 2.92 11.60
C ASP A 9 -1.37 4.31 10.98
N PHE A 10 -0.31 5.04 10.61
CA PHE A 10 -0.42 6.31 9.86
C PHE A 10 -1.17 6.14 8.53
N ILE A 11 -0.81 5.15 7.71
CA ILE A 11 -1.50 4.91 6.43
C ILE A 11 -2.97 4.50 6.65
N LEU A 12 -3.27 3.67 7.65
CA LEU A 12 -4.65 3.28 7.98
C LEU A 12 -5.49 4.49 8.43
N GLU A 13 -4.89 5.42 9.18
CA GLU A 13 -5.54 6.68 9.56
C GLU A 13 -5.87 7.54 8.33
N GLN A 14 -4.94 7.67 7.38
CA GLN A 14 -5.19 8.39 6.11
C GLN A 14 -6.29 7.76 5.26
N LEU A 15 -6.52 6.45 5.40
CA LEU A 15 -7.55 5.71 4.67
C LEU A 15 -8.85 5.53 5.47
N SER A 16 -8.98 6.18 6.63
CA SER A 16 -10.07 5.95 7.60
C SER A 16 -11.48 6.26 7.09
N GLU A 17 -11.64 7.10 6.07
CA GLU A 17 -12.92 7.38 5.42
C GLU A 17 -13.37 6.26 4.47
N LEU A 18 -12.49 5.31 4.14
CA LEU A 18 -12.81 4.18 3.29
C LEU A 18 -13.30 2.99 4.12
N GLU A 19 -14.46 2.48 3.76
CA GLU A 19 -14.98 1.24 4.35
C GLU A 19 -14.16 0.01 3.91
N GLU A 20 -14.05 -0.99 4.79
CA GLU A 20 -13.45 -2.29 4.48
C GLU A 20 -11.97 -2.23 4.03
N ILE A 21 -11.20 -1.29 4.58
CA ILE A 21 -9.75 -1.35 4.53
C ILE A 21 -9.25 -2.42 5.51
N THR A 22 -8.47 -3.36 4.99
CA THR A 22 -7.83 -4.41 5.79
C THR A 22 -6.39 -4.59 5.33
N TYR A 23 -5.57 -5.22 6.15
CA TYR A 23 -4.18 -5.48 5.83
C TYR A 23 -3.74 -6.88 6.27
N ARG A 24 -2.64 -7.36 5.70
CA ARG A 24 -1.99 -8.59 6.11
C ARG A 24 -0.49 -8.36 6.24
N SER A 25 0.07 -8.66 7.41
CA SER A 25 1.52 -8.68 7.58
C SER A 25 2.14 -9.88 6.86
N MET A 26 3.22 -9.65 6.12
CA MET A 26 3.97 -10.67 5.40
C MET A 26 5.45 -10.28 5.34
N MET A 27 6.32 -11.11 5.95
CA MET A 27 7.78 -10.94 5.93
C MET A 27 8.28 -9.56 6.42
N GLY A 28 7.63 -8.99 7.44
CA GLY A 28 7.99 -7.67 7.98
C GLY A 28 7.36 -6.48 7.21
N GLU A 29 6.53 -6.76 6.22
CA GLU A 29 5.85 -5.77 5.37
C GLU A 29 4.34 -5.97 5.43
N TYR A 30 3.56 -5.10 4.76
CA TYR A 30 2.10 -5.16 4.80
C TYR A 30 1.47 -5.14 3.42
N ILE A 31 0.56 -6.06 3.15
CA ILE A 31 -0.31 -6.02 1.96
C ILE A 31 -1.61 -5.34 2.35
N VAL A 32 -2.04 -4.33 1.60
CA VAL A 32 -3.24 -3.53 1.86
C VAL A 32 -4.37 -3.95 0.91
N TYR A 33 -5.55 -4.18 1.49
CA TYR A 33 -6.76 -4.59 0.82
C TYR A 33 -7.85 -3.54 0.99
N TYR A 34 -8.60 -3.30 -0.08
CA TYR A 34 -9.84 -2.53 -0.06
C TYR A 34 -10.97 -3.42 -0.59
N ARG A 35 -12.04 -3.62 0.19
CA ARG A 35 -13.18 -4.49 -0.16
C ARG A 35 -12.72 -5.88 -0.64
N GLY A 36 -11.79 -6.47 0.11
CA GLY A 36 -11.21 -7.80 -0.16
C GLY A 36 -10.25 -7.88 -1.35
N LYS A 37 -9.92 -6.77 -2.02
CA LYS A 37 -9.00 -6.74 -3.18
C LYS A 37 -7.67 -6.08 -2.81
N ILE A 38 -6.56 -6.66 -3.25
CA ILE A 38 -5.23 -6.05 -3.10
C ILE A 38 -5.17 -4.76 -3.91
N VAL A 39 -4.97 -3.64 -3.21
CA VAL A 39 -4.81 -2.31 -3.81
C VAL A 39 -3.36 -1.82 -3.77
N GLY A 40 -2.56 -2.36 -2.85
CA GLY A 40 -1.18 -1.94 -2.66
C GLY A 40 -0.51 -2.67 -1.52
N GLY A 41 0.60 -2.12 -1.07
CA GLY A 41 1.32 -2.60 0.09
C GLY A 41 2.25 -1.53 0.65
N ILE A 42 2.73 -1.77 1.86
CA ILE A 42 3.74 -0.96 2.52
C ILE A 42 5.04 -1.74 2.47
N TYR A 43 6.07 -1.10 1.93
CA TYR A 43 7.41 -1.67 1.72
C TYR A 43 8.46 -0.63 2.07
N ASP A 44 9.37 -0.95 3.00
CA ASP A 44 10.41 -0.01 3.42
C ASP A 44 9.85 1.36 3.87
N ASP A 45 8.75 1.36 4.65
CA ASP A 45 7.99 2.56 5.05
C ASP A 45 7.54 3.43 3.86
N ARG A 46 7.24 2.81 2.71
CA ARG A 46 6.61 3.45 1.54
C ARG A 46 5.30 2.77 1.20
N PHE A 47 4.23 3.54 1.03
CA PHE A 47 2.97 3.02 0.52
C PHE A 47 2.97 2.96 -1.02
N LEU A 48 3.01 1.76 -1.58
CA LEU A 48 3.01 1.50 -3.02
C LEU A 48 1.63 1.03 -3.48
N VAL A 49 1.07 1.69 -4.49
CA VAL A 49 -0.21 1.32 -5.11
C VAL A 49 0.03 0.39 -6.29
N LYS A 50 -0.79 -0.64 -6.42
CA LYS A 50 -0.72 -1.57 -7.55
C LYS A 50 -1.02 -0.85 -8.86
N SER A 51 -0.15 -1.03 -9.86
CA SER A 51 -0.24 -0.42 -11.19
C SER A 51 -1.32 -1.06 -12.08
N ILE A 52 -2.59 -0.93 -11.68
CA ILE A 52 -3.75 -1.32 -12.50
C ILE A 52 -4.16 -0.17 -13.43
N LYS A 53 -4.85 -0.50 -14.55
CA LYS A 53 -5.26 0.49 -15.56
C LYS A 53 -5.97 1.72 -14.97
N SER A 54 -6.85 1.52 -13.98
CA SER A 54 -7.55 2.62 -13.32
C SER A 54 -6.59 3.51 -12.51
N ALA A 55 -5.70 2.93 -11.71
CA ALA A 55 -4.72 3.69 -10.93
C ALA A 55 -3.81 4.54 -11.83
N ILE A 56 -3.38 3.98 -12.97
CA ILE A 56 -2.57 4.69 -13.97
C ILE A 56 -3.36 5.84 -14.60
N ALA A 57 -4.65 5.65 -14.90
CA ALA A 57 -5.50 6.70 -15.44
C ALA A 57 -5.72 7.85 -14.44
N TYR A 58 -5.85 7.55 -13.15
CA TYR A 58 -6.01 8.55 -12.08
C TYR A 58 -4.69 9.26 -11.72
N MET A 59 -3.55 8.57 -11.82
CA MET A 59 -2.23 9.08 -11.44
C MET A 59 -1.22 8.91 -12.59
N PRO A 60 -1.42 9.59 -13.74
CA PRO A 60 -0.63 9.35 -14.94
C PRO A 60 0.87 9.69 -14.79
N ASN A 61 1.20 10.56 -13.84
CA ASN A 61 2.56 11.02 -13.57
C ASN A 61 3.19 10.39 -12.32
N ALA A 62 2.56 9.36 -11.73
CA ALA A 62 3.12 8.66 -10.59
C ALA A 62 4.46 8.02 -10.95
N LYS A 63 5.42 8.09 -10.02
CA LYS A 63 6.69 7.38 -10.16
C LYS A 63 6.46 5.89 -9.96
N TYR A 64 7.09 5.08 -10.80
CA TYR A 64 7.14 3.63 -10.62
C TYR A 64 8.36 3.28 -9.79
N GLU A 65 8.13 2.50 -8.74
CA GLU A 65 9.17 2.00 -7.86
C GLU A 65 8.97 0.51 -7.64
N LEU A 66 10.08 -0.21 -7.47
CA LEU A 66 10.05 -1.61 -7.07
C LEU A 66 9.87 -1.68 -5.54
N PRO A 67 9.13 -2.68 -5.02
CA PRO A 67 9.03 -2.90 -3.58
C PRO A 67 10.38 -3.15 -2.90
N TYR A 68 11.29 -3.87 -3.58
CA TYR A 68 12.62 -4.22 -3.10
C TYR A 68 13.63 -4.13 -4.25
N ASP A 69 14.89 -3.88 -3.92
CA ASP A 69 15.97 -3.73 -4.91
C ASP A 69 16.47 -5.06 -5.51
N GLY A 70 16.20 -6.20 -4.85
CA GLY A 70 16.62 -7.55 -5.27
C GLY A 70 17.60 -8.22 -4.31
#